data_AF-A0AAV8ZSP2-F1
#
_entry.id   AF-A0AAV8ZSP2-F1
#
_cell.length_a   1.000
_cell.length_b   1.000
_cell.length_c   1.000
_cell.angle_alpha   90.00
_cell.angle_beta   90.00
_cell.angle_gamma   90.00
#
_symmetry.space_group_name_H-M   'P 1'
#
loop_
_entity.id
_entity.type
_entity.pdbx_description
1 polymer ?
#
loop_
_entity_poly.entity_id
_entity_poly.type
_entity_poly.pdbx_seq_one_letter_code
_entity_poly.pdbx_strand_id
1 'polypeptide(L)'
;MRFTQASARYGIPKGTLYDNILGKSKRMAVLEEAGLTPVEEAGVLEFCCDVSVSPYNRRTKKSLKAVLNFVEKLRRTRDPEFMFTGLSGFRWWWAFCKKHSIVSLYYENNGIPNLNITL
;
A
#
# COMPACT_ATOMS: atom_id res chain seq x y z
N MET A 1 8.77 2.70 -4.25
CA MET A 1 9.85 3.66 -3.93
C MET A 1 9.43 4.51 -2.74
N ARG A 2 10.24 4.63 -1.69
CA ARG A 2 9.92 5.49 -0.52
C ARG A 2 10.04 6.97 -0.91
N PHE A 3 9.27 7.86 -0.27
CA PHE A 3 9.45 9.31 -0.43
C PHE A 3 10.89 9.77 -0.15
N THR A 4 11.57 9.14 0.82
CA THR A 4 13.00 9.40 1.07
C THR A 4 13.89 9.06 -0.12
N GLN A 5 13.63 7.93 -0.81
CA GLN A 5 14.41 7.53 -1.99
C GLN A 5 14.12 8.44 -3.18
N ALA A 6 12.84 8.79 -3.38
CA ALA A 6 12.42 9.73 -4.42
C ALA A 6 13.04 11.12 -4.21
N SER A 7 13.01 11.62 -2.98
CA SER A 7 13.59 12.91 -2.60
C SER A 7 15.07 12.99 -2.93
N ALA A 8 15.85 11.96 -2.56
CA ALA A 8 17.27 11.90 -2.87
C ALA A 8 17.54 11.79 -4.38
N ARG A 9 16.76 10.98 -5.10
CA ARG A 9 16.95 10.75 -6.54
C ARG A 9 16.64 11.97 -7.41
N TYR A 10 15.61 12.73 -7.04
CA TYR A 10 15.10 13.84 -7.86
C TYR A 10 15.42 15.23 -7.28
N GLY A 11 16.09 15.31 -6.14
CA GLY A 11 16.39 16.59 -5.48
C GLY A 11 15.16 17.34 -4.95
N ILE A 12 14.01 16.67 -4.85
CA ILE A 12 12.76 17.28 -4.40
C ILE A 12 12.63 17.10 -2.89
N PRO A 13 12.31 18.15 -2.10
CA PRO A 13 12.08 18.00 -0.66
C PRO A 13 10.99 16.98 -0.35
N LYS A 14 11.19 16.17 0.70
CA LYS A 14 10.19 15.17 1.12
C LYS A 14 8.82 15.81 1.36
N GLY A 15 8.77 16.95 2.06
CA GLY A 15 7.53 17.69 2.32
C GLY A 15 6.75 17.98 1.03
N THR A 16 7.44 18.47 0.00
CA THR A 16 6.86 18.73 -1.32
C THR A 16 6.29 17.46 -1.96
N LEU A 17 6.99 16.32 -1.89
CA LEU A 17 6.47 15.05 -2.42
C LEU A 17 5.23 14.57 -1.64
N TYR A 18 5.26 14.69 -0.31
CA TYR A 18 4.12 14.36 0.54
C TYR A 18 2.89 15.21 0.20
N ASP A 19 3.05 16.52 0.04
CA ASP A 19 1.95 17.43 -0.25
C ASP A 19 1.37 17.23 -1.65
N ASN A 20 2.22 16.99 -2.66
CA ASN A 20 1.76 16.78 -4.03
C ASN A 20 1.10 15.40 -4.21
N ILE A 21 1.60 14.36 -3.54
CA ILE A 21 1.08 13.00 -3.72
C ILE A 21 -0.09 12.71 -2.77
N LEU A 22 -0.03 13.16 -1.51
CA LEU A 22 -1.06 12.88 -0.50
C LEU A 22 -2.04 14.02 -0.27
N GLY A 23 -1.73 15.23 -0.75
CA GLY A 23 -2.45 16.44 -0.40
C GLY A 23 -1.91 17.09 0.88
N LYS A 24 -2.24 18.38 1.04
CA LYS A 24 -1.79 19.21 2.18
C LYS A 24 -2.57 18.93 3.47
N SER A 25 -3.79 18.42 3.37
CA SER A 25 -4.68 18.18 4.52
C SER A 25 -5.57 16.96 4.29
N LYS A 26 -6.27 16.50 5.33
CA LYS A 26 -7.25 15.41 5.31
C LYS A 26 -6.76 14.10 4.66
N ARG A 27 -5.47 13.77 4.82
CA ARG A 27 -4.83 12.59 4.18
C ARG A 27 -5.47 11.24 4.53
N MET A 28 -6.22 11.17 5.63
CA MET A 28 -6.94 9.96 6.06
C MET A 28 -8.35 9.84 5.46
N ALA A 29 -8.95 10.93 4.93
CA ALA A 29 -10.32 10.95 4.41
C ALA A 29 -10.52 9.99 3.23
N VAL A 30 -9.45 9.71 2.49
CA VAL A 30 -9.44 8.72 1.39
C VAL A 30 -9.85 7.31 1.84
N LEU A 31 -9.73 6.97 3.14
CA LEU A 31 -10.22 5.70 3.66
C LEU A 31 -11.76 5.63 3.68
N GLU A 32 -12.40 6.74 4.01
CA GLU A 32 -13.86 6.88 4.00
C GLU A 32 -14.38 6.88 2.56
N GLU A 33 -13.69 7.58 1.66
CA GLU A 33 -14.01 7.61 0.22
C GLU A 33 -13.97 6.21 -0.42
N ALA A 34 -13.05 5.35 0.01
CA ALA A 34 -13.00 3.97 -0.46
C ALA A 34 -14.18 3.11 0.03
N GLY A 35 -14.83 3.49 1.14
CA GLY A 35 -16.08 2.90 1.60
C GLY A 35 -15.99 1.42 2.00
N LEU A 36 -14.83 0.98 2.49
CA LEU A 36 -14.68 -0.38 3.02
C LEU A 36 -15.44 -0.52 4.36
N THR A 37 -16.22 -1.59 4.45
CA THR A 37 -16.80 -2.06 5.71
C THR A 37 -15.70 -2.58 6.64
N PRO A 38 -15.95 -2.68 7.95
CA PRO A 38 -14.98 -3.27 8.89
C PRO A 38 -14.55 -4.70 8.51
N VAL A 39 -15.47 -5.47 7.94
CA VAL A 39 -15.20 -6.86 7.50
C VAL A 39 -14.28 -6.88 6.27
N GLU A 40 -14.56 -6.07 5.26
CA GLU A 40 -13.68 -5.95 4.09
C GLU A 40 -12.30 -5.40 4.49
N GLU A 41 -12.27 -4.42 5.39
CA GLU A 41 -11.04 -3.84 5.91
C GLU A 41 -10.16 -4.90 6.62
N ALA A 42 -10.76 -5.74 7.46
CA ALA A 42 -10.08 -6.88 8.07
C ALA A 42 -9.56 -7.87 7.02
N GLY A 43 -10.37 -8.19 6.01
CA GLY A 43 -9.97 -9.06 4.90
C GLY A 43 -8.78 -8.52 4.10
N VAL A 44 -8.70 -7.20 3.89
CA VAL A 44 -7.54 -6.56 3.27
C VAL A 44 -6.31 -6.70 4.16
N LEU A 45 -6.45 -6.50 5.47
CA LEU A 45 -5.35 -6.62 6.42
C LEU A 45 -4.76 -8.04 6.42
N GLU A 46 -5.61 -9.06 6.46
CA GLU A 46 -5.24 -10.49 6.36
C GLU A 46 -4.59 -10.83 5.01
N PHE A 47 -5.11 -10.25 3.92
CA PHE A 47 -4.57 -10.47 2.59
C PHE A 47 -3.15 -9.90 2.44
N CYS A 48 -2.93 -8.67 2.92
CA CYS A 48 -1.68 -7.94 2.67
C CYS A 48 -0.60 -8.19 3.72
N CYS A 49 -0.94 -8.60 4.94
CA CYS A 49 0.02 -8.82 6.03
C CYS A 49 0.01 -10.28 6.52
N ASP A 50 1.03 -10.64 7.29
CA ASP A 50 0.94 -11.79 8.19
C ASP A 50 0.44 -11.30 9.55
N VAL A 51 -0.73 -11.78 9.97
CA VAL A 51 -1.38 -11.34 11.21
C VAL A 51 -0.81 -12.05 12.44
N SER A 52 0.01 -13.10 12.23
CA SER A 52 0.70 -13.84 13.29
C SER A 52 1.90 -13.07 13.89
N VAL A 53 2.39 -12.05 13.17
CA VAL A 53 3.53 -11.23 13.60
C VAL A 53 3.00 -10.01 14.35
N SER A 54 3.43 -9.85 15.60
CA SER A 54 3.12 -8.77 16.56
C SER A 54 2.45 -7.51 15.97
N PRO A 55 1.36 -7.01 16.59
CA PRO A 55 0.49 -5.96 16.04
C PRO A 55 1.19 -4.63 15.71
N TYR A 56 2.42 -4.44 16.19
CA TYR A 56 3.20 -3.23 16.03
C TYR A 56 4.23 -3.26 14.88
N ASN A 57 4.40 -4.41 14.20
CA ASN A 57 5.44 -4.59 13.16
C ASN A 57 4.93 -5.33 11.92
N ARG A 58 3.70 -5.06 11.49
CA ARG A 58 3.14 -5.69 10.28
C ARG A 58 3.92 -5.28 9.04
N ARG A 59 4.32 -6.24 8.23
CA ARG A 59 4.99 -6.01 6.93
C ARG A 59 4.11 -6.51 5.82
N THR A 60 4.01 -5.73 4.74
CA THR A 60 3.27 -6.20 3.56
C THR A 60 4.02 -7.34 2.87
N LYS A 61 3.29 -8.41 2.54
CA LYS A 61 3.75 -9.54 1.71
C LYS A 61 3.23 -9.47 0.27
N LYS A 62 2.56 -8.38 -0.08
CA LYS A 62 1.93 -8.16 -1.39
C LYS A 62 2.42 -6.86 -2.01
N SER A 63 2.55 -6.88 -3.34
CA SER A 63 2.78 -5.66 -4.12
C SER A 63 1.59 -4.71 -4.01
N LEU A 64 1.83 -3.40 -4.14
CA LEU A 64 0.76 -2.40 -4.13
C LEU A 64 -0.35 -2.75 -5.16
N LYS A 65 0.05 -3.14 -6.37
CA LYS A 65 -0.89 -3.53 -7.43
C LYS A 65 -1.81 -4.68 -6.99
N ALA A 66 -1.26 -5.70 -6.34
CA ALA A 66 -2.05 -6.83 -5.85
C ALA A 66 -3.05 -6.40 -4.76
N VAL A 67 -2.65 -5.52 -3.85
CA VAL A 67 -3.54 -4.98 -2.80
C VAL A 67 -4.66 -4.14 -3.40
N LEU A 68 -4.35 -3.20 -4.29
CA LEU A 68 -5.37 -2.35 -4.93
C LEU A 68 -6.38 -3.19 -5.71
N ASN A 69 -5.91 -4.17 -6.49
CA ASN A 69 -6.79 -5.08 -7.21
C ASN A 69 -7.71 -5.88 -6.28
N PHE A 70 -7.22 -6.28 -5.10
CA PHE A 70 -8.04 -6.99 -4.12
C PHE A 70 -9.14 -6.10 -3.55
N VAL A 71 -8.80 -4.85 -3.20
CA VAL A 71 -9.75 -3.85 -2.69
C VAL A 71 -10.81 -3.52 -3.73
N GLU A 72 -10.42 -3.32 -5.00
CA GLU A 72 -11.36 -3.10 -6.09
C GLU A 72 -12.33 -4.27 -6.25
N LYS A 73 -11.84 -5.50 -6.22
CA LYS A 73 -12.69 -6.70 -6.29
C LYS A 73 -13.73 -6.74 -5.17
N LEU A 74 -13.34 -6.41 -3.94
CA LEU A 74 -14.27 -6.33 -2.81
C LEU A 74 -15.34 -5.25 -3.06
N ARG A 75 -14.94 -4.04 -3.43
CA ARG A 75 -15.87 -2.92 -3.65
C ARG A 75 -16.80 -3.14 -4.83
N ARG A 76 -16.33 -3.78 -5.91
CA ARG A 76 -17.13 -4.11 -7.09
C ARG A 76 -18.30 -5.04 -6.83
N THR A 77 -18.35 -5.72 -5.68
CA THR A 77 -19.54 -6.48 -5.26
C THR A 77 -20.74 -5.58 -4.95
N ARG A 78 -20.49 -4.32 -4.56
CA ARG A 78 -21.53 -3.33 -4.19
C ARG A 78 -21.57 -2.13 -5.13
N ASP A 79 -20.48 -1.89 -5.86
CA ASP A 79 -20.31 -0.79 -6.80
C ASP A 79 -19.45 -1.25 -8.00
N PRO A 80 -20.08 -1.84 -9.04
CA PRO A 80 -19.37 -2.50 -10.14
C PRO A 80 -18.34 -1.64 -10.89
N GLU A 81 -18.54 -0.32 -10.88
CA GLU A 81 -17.68 0.64 -11.58
C GLU A 81 -16.50 1.12 -10.70
N PHE A 82 -16.43 0.67 -9.45
CA PHE A 82 -15.37 1.10 -8.53
C PHE A 82 -13.98 0.74 -9.06
N MET A 83 -13.12 1.75 -9.16
CA MET A 83 -11.71 1.60 -9.47
C MET A 83 -10.90 2.74 -8.86
N PHE A 84 -9.66 2.46 -8.49
CA PHE A 84 -8.73 3.53 -8.16
C PHE A 84 -8.27 4.25 -9.44
N THR A 85 -8.23 5.58 -9.40
CA THR A 85 -7.83 6.42 -10.52
C THR A 85 -6.69 7.35 -10.13
N GLY A 86 -5.73 7.54 -11.03
CA GLY A 86 -4.56 8.39 -10.80
C GLY A 86 -3.82 8.05 -9.49
N LEU A 87 -3.78 9.01 -8.57
CA LEU A 87 -3.08 8.88 -7.29
C LEU A 87 -3.95 8.33 -6.15
N SER A 88 -5.26 8.11 -6.35
CA SER A 88 -6.16 7.73 -5.25
C SER A 88 -5.77 6.39 -4.61
N GLY A 89 -5.32 5.41 -5.41
CA GLY A 89 -4.82 4.13 -4.88
C GLY A 89 -3.55 4.29 -4.02
N PHE A 90 -2.63 5.16 -4.41
CA PHE A 90 -1.43 5.45 -3.60
C PHE A 90 -1.77 6.16 -2.30
N ARG A 91 -2.68 7.15 -2.36
CA ARG A 91 -3.17 7.88 -1.18
C ARG A 91 -3.86 6.95 -0.21
N TRP A 92 -4.76 6.11 -0.72
CA TRP A 92 -5.48 5.13 0.06
C TRP A 92 -4.51 4.15 0.72
N TRP A 93 -3.56 3.58 -0.03
CA TRP A 93 -2.59 2.65 0.55
C TRP A 93 -1.72 3.28 1.63
N TRP A 94 -1.29 4.53 1.43
CA TRP A 94 -0.55 5.26 2.46
C TRP A 94 -1.38 5.43 3.74
N ALA A 95 -2.64 5.86 3.61
CA ALA A 95 -3.53 6.05 4.75
C ALA A 95 -3.84 4.72 5.46
N PHE A 96 -4.03 3.65 4.68
CA PHE A 96 -4.27 2.31 5.19
C PHE A 96 -3.07 1.79 5.99
N CYS A 97 -1.86 1.93 5.44
CA CYS A 97 -0.64 1.58 6.15
C CYS A 97 -0.46 2.39 7.43
N LYS A 98 -0.81 3.69 7.39
CA LYS A 98 -0.73 4.55 8.57
C LYS A 98 -1.72 4.15 9.66
N LYS A 99 -2.96 3.81 9.30
CA LYS A 99 -4.01 3.34 10.23
C LYS A 99 -3.61 2.03 10.92
N HIS A 100 -3.04 1.09 10.16
CA HIS A 100 -2.76 -0.28 10.64
C HIS A 100 -1.31 -0.55 11.04
N SER A 101 -0.48 0.51 11.09
CA SER A 101 0.95 0.43 11.38
C SER A 101 1.69 -0.58 10.49
N ILE A 102 1.39 -0.56 9.18
CA ILE A 102 2.00 -1.45 8.19
C ILE A 102 3.26 -0.80 7.62
N VAL A 103 4.36 -1.55 7.65
CA VAL A 103 5.56 -1.24 6.89
C VAL A 103 5.33 -1.66 5.43
N SER A 104 5.07 -0.67 4.57
CA SER A 104 4.68 -0.85 3.15
C SER A 104 5.79 -1.35 2.20
N LEU A 105 6.86 -1.92 2.75
CA LEU A 105 7.98 -2.44 1.97
C LEU A 105 7.68 -3.86 1.52
N TYR A 106 7.28 -3.96 0.27
CA TYR A 106 7.25 -5.23 -0.42
C TYR A 106 8.61 -5.46 -1.10
N TYR A 107 9.27 -6.56 -0.75
CA TYR A 107 10.38 -7.10 -1.52
C TYR A 107 9.83 -8.27 -2.32
N GLU A 108 9.82 -8.13 -3.64
CA GLU A 108 9.59 -9.26 -4.53
C GLU A 108 10.86 -10.11 -4.41
N ASN A 109 10.76 -11.28 -3.76
CA ASN A 109 11.86 -12.22 -3.70
C ASN A 109 12.03 -12.82 -5.10
N ASN A 110 12.63 -12.07 -6.02
CA ASN A 110 13.20 -12.65 -7.22
C ASN A 110 14.35 -13.52 -6.71
N GLY A 111 14.05 -14.80 -6.48
CA GLY A 111 15.04 -15.80 -6.14
C GLY A 111 16.19 -15.63 -7.12
N ILE A 112 17.35 -15.25 -6.60
CA ILE A 112 18.60 -15.33 -7.35
C ILE A 112 18.67 -16.82 -7.74
N PRO A 113 18.67 -17.18 -9.03
CA PRO A 113 18.95 -18.57 -9.38
C PRO A 113 20.33 -18.86 -8.81
N ASN A 114 20.44 -19.88 -7.95
CA ASN A 114 21.71 -20.38 -7.47
C ASN A 114 22.63 -20.57 -8.68
N LEU A 115 23.56 -19.65 -8.88
CA LEU A 115 24.73 -19.90 -9.71
C LEU A 115 25.52 -20.94 -8.94
N ASN A 116 25.26 -22.22 -9.26
CA ASN A 116 26.17 -23.31 -8.98
C ASN A 116 27.50 -22.96 -9.63
N ILE A 117 28.42 -22.38 -8.87
CA ILE A 117 29.83 -22.34 -9.23
C ILE A 117 30.42 -23.65 -8.71
N THR A 118 30.23 -24.71 -9.48
CA THR A 118 31.21 -25.80 -9.54
C THR A 118 32.28 -25.37 -10.51
N LEU A 119 33.47 -25.10 -9.99
CA LEU A 119 34.78 -25.47 -10.54
C LEU A 119 35.81 -25.36 -9.40
#